data_AF-A0A4R9PWM8-F1
#
_entry.id   AF-A0A4R9PWM8-F1
#
_cell.length_a   1.000
_cell.length_b   1.000
_cell.length_c   1.000
_cell.angle_alpha   90.00
_cell.angle_beta   90.00
_cell.angle_gamma   90.00
#
_symmetry.space_group_name_H-M   'P 1'
#
loop_
_entity.id
_entity.type
_entity.pdbx_description
1 polymer ?
#
loop_
_entity_poly.entity_id
_entity_poly.type
_entity_poly.pdbx_seq_one_letter_code
_entity_poly.pdbx_strand_id
1 'polypeptide(L)'
;MPRKFAQKYIVEDRTDGILRFYFRRGKAPKIPLPGVPGTDEFNEIYYKALRGEIEPKAKGGPQLAAKGTFRWLCEQYYASAEFKHLDPATQHVRRGILEHCWEEPIKPKSTKLVGDMPLAAFTAKVVRMLRDRKADLPEAGNGRVKAIRQVFKWAMEPAVDHAQSNPARDIAYFKATGDGFHSWTIEEVEQFEERHPIGTKARLALGLLLYTLQRRSDVVLFGKQHVRNGVLKFTQQKNKRRKAVSLEIPIHPKLQHIIDSSPCGDLTFLVTEFNNPFTANGFGNWFRKRCDEAGLPHCSAHGLRKAGSSRMADRGATEHQIMSVTGHQTSKEVNRYTKAARQKVIARTAVKLLADEESVDESGTKVSRK
;
A
#
# COMPACT_ATOMS: atom_id res chain seq x y z
N MET A 1 -43.56 -4.46 -5.22
CA MET A 1 -43.11 -4.09 -3.86
C MET A 1 -42.73 -5.38 -3.13
N PRO A 2 -41.54 -5.50 -2.51
CA PRO A 2 -41.22 -6.72 -1.76
C PRO A 2 -42.16 -6.84 -0.56
N ARG A 3 -42.74 -8.03 -0.37
CA ARG A 3 -43.71 -8.36 0.69
C ARG A 3 -43.11 -8.05 2.07
N LYS A 4 -43.90 -7.43 2.96
CA LYS A 4 -43.54 -7.22 4.38
C LYS A 4 -43.13 -8.55 5.01
N PHE A 5 -41.88 -8.65 5.45
CA PHE A 5 -41.38 -9.80 6.19
C PHE A 5 -41.96 -9.75 7.61
N ALA A 6 -42.90 -10.63 7.95
CA ALA A 6 -43.71 -10.52 9.17
C ALA A 6 -43.23 -11.51 10.27
N GLN A 7 -42.02 -11.31 10.80
CA GLN A 7 -41.64 -11.88 12.10
C GLN A 7 -41.91 -10.84 13.21
N LYS A 8 -42.40 -11.32 14.37
CA LYS A 8 -42.81 -10.48 15.51
C LYS A 8 -41.61 -9.68 16.04
N TYR A 9 -41.81 -8.42 16.42
CA TYR A 9 -40.78 -7.53 16.99
C TYR A 9 -39.70 -7.00 16.04
N ILE A 10 -39.85 -7.14 14.72
CA ILE A 10 -38.97 -6.48 13.74
C ILE A 10 -39.46 -5.05 13.47
N VAL A 11 -38.52 -4.11 13.47
CA VAL A 11 -38.71 -2.71 13.08
C VAL A 11 -37.80 -2.40 11.89
N GLU A 12 -38.39 -1.92 10.81
CA GLU A 12 -37.68 -1.40 9.65
C GLU A 12 -37.35 0.08 9.88
N ASP A 13 -36.12 0.48 9.56
CA ASP A 13 -35.68 1.87 9.60
C ASP A 13 -34.99 2.21 8.29
N ARG A 14 -35.35 3.35 7.69
CA ARG A 14 -34.76 3.82 6.45
C ARG A 14 -34.15 5.19 6.70
N THR A 15 -32.86 5.21 6.99
CA THR A 15 -32.08 6.43 7.24
C THR A 15 -31.01 6.55 6.15
N ASP A 16 -30.89 7.72 5.52
CA ASP A 16 -29.93 8.01 4.46
C ASP A 16 -30.00 7.07 3.25
N GLY A 17 -31.20 6.60 2.91
CA GLY A 17 -31.43 5.70 1.77
C GLY A 17 -31.08 4.23 2.02
N ILE A 18 -30.50 3.89 3.18
CA ILE A 18 -30.13 2.52 3.58
C ILE A 18 -31.24 1.92 4.45
N LEU A 19 -31.80 0.79 4.02
CA LEU A 19 -32.76 0.01 4.81
C LEU A 19 -32.02 -0.82 5.87
N ARG A 20 -32.44 -0.70 7.12
CA ARG A 20 -31.89 -1.43 8.28
C ARG A 20 -33.03 -2.13 9.04
N PHE A 21 -32.71 -3.27 9.64
CA PHE A 21 -33.65 -4.04 10.45
C PHE A 21 -33.21 -4.05 11.92
N TYR A 22 -34.19 -3.94 12.82
CA TYR A 22 -33.97 -3.95 14.26
C TYR A 22 -34.95 -4.87 14.95
N PHE A 23 -34.53 -5.51 16.04
CA PHE A 23 -35.42 -6.16 17.00
C PHE A 23 -35.82 -5.18 18.10
N ARG A 24 -37.12 -5.10 18.40
CA ARG A 24 -37.68 -4.25 19.47
C ARG A 24 -38.93 -4.85 20.10
N ARG A 25 -38.87 -5.14 21.41
CA ARG A 25 -40.01 -5.59 22.22
C ARG A 25 -40.58 -4.43 23.04
N GLY A 26 -41.71 -3.87 22.60
CA GLY A 26 -42.37 -2.74 23.27
C GLY A 26 -41.49 -1.48 23.30
N LYS A 27 -41.27 -0.91 24.50
CA LYS A 27 -40.43 0.29 24.69
C LYS A 27 -38.93 -0.02 24.88
N ALA A 28 -38.51 -1.28 24.79
CA ALA A 28 -37.10 -1.66 24.93
C ALA A 28 -36.19 -1.00 23.85
N PRO A 29 -34.88 -0.87 24.11
CA PRO A 29 -33.91 -0.40 23.13
C PRO A 29 -33.88 -1.26 21.87
N LYS A 30 -33.58 -0.64 20.71
CA LYS A 30 -33.45 -1.35 19.43
C LYS A 30 -32.16 -2.20 19.42
N ILE A 31 -32.25 -3.46 19.02
CA ILE A 31 -31.09 -4.33 18.76
C ILE A 31 -30.92 -4.44 17.24
N PRO A 32 -29.76 -4.10 16.65
CA PRO A 32 -29.55 -4.19 15.20
C PRO A 32 -29.54 -5.66 14.74
N LEU A 33 -30.28 -5.95 13.67
CA LEU A 33 -30.29 -7.25 13.00
C LEU A 33 -29.44 -7.14 11.71
N PRO A 34 -28.20 -7.68 11.69
CA PRO A 34 -27.37 -7.66 10.49
C PRO A 34 -27.92 -8.61 9.41
N GLY A 35 -27.63 -8.29 8.15
CA GLY A 35 -28.00 -9.13 7.01
C GLY A 35 -29.40 -8.88 6.45
N VAL A 36 -29.84 -9.80 5.60
CA VAL A 36 -31.15 -9.76 4.92
C VAL A 36 -32.15 -10.60 5.73
N PRO A 37 -33.40 -10.15 5.92
CA PRO A 37 -34.41 -10.94 6.62
C PRO A 37 -34.54 -12.35 6.05
N GLY A 38 -34.45 -13.35 6.93
CA GLY A 38 -34.56 -14.76 6.58
C GLY A 38 -33.24 -15.50 6.35
N THR A 39 -32.08 -14.82 6.36
CA THR A 39 -30.77 -15.50 6.35
C THR A 39 -30.45 -16.11 7.72
N ASP A 40 -29.52 -17.08 7.75
CA ASP A 40 -29.08 -17.72 8.99
C ASP A 40 -28.49 -16.70 9.98
N GLU A 41 -27.68 -15.76 9.50
CA GLU A 41 -27.11 -14.67 10.31
C GLU A 41 -28.20 -13.77 10.92
N PHE A 42 -29.24 -13.45 10.14
CA PHE A 42 -30.37 -12.65 10.61
C PHE A 42 -31.19 -13.41 11.67
N ASN A 43 -31.51 -14.67 11.40
CA ASN A 43 -32.30 -15.52 12.27
C ASN A 43 -31.56 -15.82 13.59
N GLU A 44 -30.25 -16.05 13.54
CA GLU A 44 -29.42 -16.32 14.72
C GLU A 44 -29.49 -15.14 15.72
N ILE A 45 -29.27 -13.92 15.24
CA ILE A 45 -29.33 -12.71 16.08
C ILE A 45 -30.77 -12.44 16.54
N TYR A 46 -31.77 -12.65 15.69
CA TYR A 46 -33.18 -12.53 16.04
C TYR A 46 -33.58 -13.46 17.19
N TYR A 47 -33.22 -14.76 17.11
CA TYR A 47 -33.57 -15.72 18.15
C TYR A 47 -32.79 -15.48 19.45
N LYS A 48 -31.52 -15.08 19.36
CA LYS A 48 -30.73 -14.64 20.54
C LYS A 48 -31.36 -13.42 21.22
N ALA A 49 -31.83 -12.44 20.45
CA ALA A 49 -32.54 -11.27 20.96
C ALA A 49 -33.90 -11.64 21.58
N LEU A 50 -34.62 -12.61 20.99
CA LEU A 50 -35.90 -13.11 21.51
C LEU A 50 -35.74 -13.81 22.87
N ARG A 51 -34.64 -14.55 23.08
CA ARG A 51 -34.29 -15.20 24.34
C ARG A 51 -33.69 -14.26 25.38
N GLY A 52 -33.43 -13.00 25.03
CA GLY A 52 -32.79 -12.03 25.94
C GLY A 52 -31.29 -12.23 26.13
N GLU A 53 -30.64 -13.02 25.26
CA GLU A 53 -29.20 -13.34 25.31
C GLU A 53 -28.32 -12.24 24.69
N ILE A 54 -28.96 -11.19 24.15
CA ILE A 54 -28.28 -10.02 23.61
C ILE A 54 -28.72 -8.80 24.42
N GLU A 55 -27.81 -8.33 25.27
CA GLU A 55 -27.88 -6.98 25.79
C GLU A 55 -27.84 -5.99 24.62
N PRO A 56 -28.76 -5.00 24.55
CA PRO A 56 -28.68 -3.98 23.53
C PRO A 56 -27.33 -3.30 23.63
N LYS A 57 -26.44 -3.57 22.66
CA LYS A 57 -25.19 -2.82 22.58
C LYS A 57 -25.58 -1.35 22.49
N ALA A 58 -25.13 -0.56 23.46
CA ALA A 58 -25.09 0.89 23.37
C ALA A 58 -24.08 1.31 22.30
N LYS A 59 -24.32 0.90 21.05
CA LYS A 59 -23.80 1.59 19.89
C LYS A 59 -24.98 2.42 19.42
N GLY A 60 -25.01 3.67 19.89
CA GLY A 60 -25.87 4.69 19.30
C GLY A 60 -25.73 4.62 17.78
N GLY A 61 -26.81 4.94 17.07
CA GLY A 61 -26.73 5.23 15.65
C GLY A 61 -25.62 6.27 15.35
N PRO A 62 -25.30 6.54 14.07
CA PRO A 62 -24.23 7.47 13.72
C PRO A 62 -24.32 8.73 14.58
N GLN A 63 -23.39 8.87 15.51
CA GLN A 63 -23.34 10.02 16.38
C GLN A 63 -22.85 11.15 15.49
N LEU A 64 -23.78 11.95 14.99
CA LEU A 64 -23.48 13.19 14.27
C LEU A 64 -22.39 13.91 15.05
N ALA A 65 -21.24 14.12 14.42
CA ALA A 65 -20.11 14.71 15.11
C ALA A 65 -20.51 16.10 15.59
N ALA A 66 -20.33 16.36 16.89
CA ALA A 66 -20.63 17.68 17.44
C ALA A 66 -19.73 18.72 16.73
N LYS A 67 -20.34 19.81 16.24
CA LYS A 67 -19.61 20.87 15.54
C LYS A 67 -18.44 21.36 16.38
N GLY A 68 -17.27 21.53 15.76
CA GLY A 68 -16.06 21.98 16.47
C GLY A 68 -15.32 20.87 17.23
N THR A 69 -15.60 19.60 16.95
CA THR A 69 -14.80 18.45 17.42
C THR A 69 -13.82 17.94 16.36
N PHE A 70 -12.85 17.11 16.76
CA PHE A 70 -11.89 16.51 15.83
C PHE A 70 -12.55 15.59 14.79
N ARG A 71 -13.56 14.80 15.19
CA ARG A 71 -14.34 13.95 14.27
C ARG A 71 -15.05 14.83 13.24
N TRP A 72 -15.75 15.87 13.70
CA TRP A 72 -16.47 16.80 12.82
C TRP A 72 -15.52 17.44 11.79
N LEU A 73 -14.35 17.91 12.23
CA LEU A 73 -13.38 18.53 11.32
C LEU A 73 -12.94 17.57 10.21
N CYS A 74 -12.73 16.32 10.55
CA CYS A 74 -12.31 15.34 9.57
C CYS A 74 -13.44 14.92 8.63
N GLU A 75 -14.70 14.88 9.09
CA GLU A 75 -15.85 14.69 8.21
C GLU A 75 -15.98 15.83 7.20
N GLN A 76 -15.75 17.09 7.62
CA GLN A 76 -15.67 18.23 6.70
C GLN A 76 -14.52 18.05 5.70
N TYR A 77 -13.35 17.62 6.16
CA TYR A 77 -12.21 17.34 5.30
C TYR A 77 -12.53 16.26 4.26
N TYR A 78 -13.26 15.21 4.63
CA TYR A 78 -13.66 14.17 3.68
C TYR A 78 -14.63 14.66 2.60
N ALA A 79 -15.45 15.65 2.93
CA ALA A 79 -16.37 16.29 2.00
C ALA A 79 -15.66 17.30 1.08
N SER A 80 -14.45 17.75 1.44
CA SER A 80 -13.70 18.78 0.73
C SER A 80 -13.22 18.34 -0.65
N ALA A 81 -13.00 19.32 -1.53
CA ALA A 81 -12.43 19.07 -2.85
C ALA A 81 -11.02 18.49 -2.75
N GLU A 82 -10.20 18.98 -1.81
CA GLU A 82 -8.81 18.55 -1.58
C GLU A 82 -8.73 17.06 -1.27
N PHE A 83 -9.67 16.52 -0.50
CA PHE A 83 -9.73 15.08 -0.22
C PHE A 83 -10.27 14.29 -1.42
N LYS A 84 -11.34 14.77 -2.06
CA LYS A 84 -11.97 14.10 -3.21
C LYS A 84 -11.06 14.00 -4.43
N HIS A 85 -10.13 14.94 -4.61
CA HIS A 85 -9.13 14.90 -5.69
C HIS A 85 -7.97 13.92 -5.43
N LEU A 86 -7.83 13.37 -4.22
CA LEU A 86 -6.84 12.34 -3.95
C LEU A 86 -7.16 11.05 -4.70
N ASP A 87 -6.12 10.23 -4.92
CA ASP A 87 -6.34 8.87 -5.41
C ASP A 87 -7.22 8.06 -4.43
N PRO A 88 -8.17 7.23 -4.90
CA PRO A 88 -9.08 6.48 -4.03
C PRO A 88 -8.38 5.61 -2.99
N ALA A 89 -7.22 5.02 -3.32
CA ALA A 89 -6.45 4.25 -2.34
C ALA A 89 -5.86 5.17 -1.25
N THR A 90 -5.46 6.38 -1.62
CA THR A 90 -5.00 7.40 -0.66
C THR A 90 -6.13 7.88 0.23
N GLN A 91 -7.33 8.08 -0.33
CA GLN A 91 -8.53 8.43 0.44
C GLN A 91 -8.84 7.34 1.47
N HIS A 92 -8.88 6.08 1.05
CA HIS A 92 -9.15 4.93 1.91
C HIS A 92 -8.15 4.83 3.07
N VAL A 93 -6.84 4.86 2.78
CA VAL A 93 -5.80 4.76 3.81
C VAL A 93 -5.84 5.96 4.77
N ARG A 94 -5.99 7.18 4.25
CA ARG A 94 -6.04 8.39 5.07
C ARG A 94 -7.25 8.39 5.99
N ARG A 95 -8.41 8.00 5.46
CA ARG A 95 -9.65 7.84 6.23
C ARG A 95 -9.46 6.84 7.36
N GLY A 96 -8.98 5.63 7.07
CA GLY A 96 -8.76 4.60 8.10
C GLY A 96 -7.78 5.03 9.19
N ILE A 97 -6.71 5.76 8.85
CA ILE A 97 -5.78 6.31 9.84
C ILE A 97 -6.49 7.32 10.77
N LEU A 98 -7.28 8.24 10.20
CA LEU A 98 -7.96 9.28 10.96
C LEU A 98 -9.08 8.69 11.83
N GLU A 99 -9.89 7.79 11.29
CA GLU A 99 -10.95 7.09 12.02
C GLU A 99 -10.36 6.29 13.21
N HIS A 100 -9.26 5.57 13.00
CA HIS A 100 -8.54 4.93 14.11
C HIS A 100 -8.00 5.94 15.14
N CYS A 101 -7.61 7.16 14.75
CA CYS A 101 -7.24 8.19 15.71
C CYS A 101 -8.44 8.70 16.51
N TRP A 102 -9.65 8.69 15.94
CA TRP A 102 -10.86 9.15 16.63
C TRP A 102 -11.33 8.17 17.69
N GLU A 103 -11.17 6.87 17.43
CA GLU A 103 -11.55 5.78 18.32
C GLU A 103 -10.57 5.59 19.49
N GLU A 104 -9.42 6.25 19.48
CA GLU A 104 -8.46 6.20 20.57
C GLU A 104 -9.02 6.92 21.82
N PRO A 105 -8.94 6.31 23.01
CA PRO A 105 -9.41 6.95 24.24
C PRO A 105 -8.46 8.08 24.65
N ILE A 106 -8.96 9.17 25.24
CA ILE A 106 -8.12 10.32 25.62
C ILE A 106 -7.05 9.94 26.66
N LYS A 107 -7.41 9.06 27.59
CA LYS A 107 -6.53 8.48 28.62
C LYS A 107 -6.74 6.97 28.68
N PRO A 108 -5.77 6.19 29.21
CA PRO A 108 -5.99 4.77 29.47
C PRO A 108 -7.31 4.54 30.23
N LYS A 109 -8.12 3.58 29.77
CA LYS A 109 -9.44 3.22 30.33
C LYS A 109 -10.51 4.34 30.30
N SER A 110 -10.29 5.45 29.59
CA SER A 110 -11.31 6.50 29.44
C SER A 110 -12.40 6.06 28.48
N THR A 111 -13.66 6.34 28.82
CA THR A 111 -14.81 6.22 27.91
C THR A 111 -14.89 7.37 26.90
N LYS A 112 -14.13 8.46 27.11
CA LYS A 112 -14.08 9.59 26.20
C LYS A 112 -13.06 9.36 25.09
N LEU A 113 -13.50 9.56 23.86
CA LEU A 113 -12.71 9.34 22.66
C LEU A 113 -12.06 10.64 22.18
N VAL A 114 -10.93 10.49 21.49
CA VAL A 114 -10.22 11.63 20.90
C VAL A 114 -11.03 12.29 19.78
N GLY A 115 -11.85 11.53 19.05
CA GLY A 115 -12.73 12.06 18.03
C GLY A 115 -13.72 13.11 18.56
N ASP A 116 -14.21 12.92 19.79
CA ASP A 116 -15.22 13.78 20.41
C ASP A 116 -14.59 14.98 21.14
N MET A 117 -13.26 15.14 21.05
CA MET A 117 -12.54 16.24 21.68
C MET A 117 -12.82 17.56 20.93
N PRO A 118 -13.15 18.66 21.65
CA PRO A 118 -13.21 19.98 21.06
C PRO A 118 -11.88 20.38 20.41
N LEU A 119 -11.91 21.03 19.25
CA LEU A 119 -10.71 21.45 18.52
C LEU A 119 -9.78 22.33 19.37
N ALA A 120 -10.34 23.19 20.22
CA ALA A 120 -9.58 24.02 21.16
C ALA A 120 -8.75 23.20 22.17
N ALA A 121 -9.20 21.98 22.50
CA ALA A 121 -8.48 21.06 23.40
C ALA A 121 -7.57 20.07 22.64
N PHE A 122 -7.68 20.00 21.30
CA PHE A 122 -6.90 19.11 20.45
C PHE A 122 -5.49 19.68 20.21
N THR A 123 -4.62 19.53 21.21
CA THR A 123 -3.27 20.13 21.24
C THR A 123 -2.18 19.22 20.67
N ALA A 124 -0.97 19.77 20.49
CA ALA A 124 0.20 19.00 20.12
C ALA A 124 0.50 17.83 21.08
N LYS A 125 0.12 17.94 22.37
CA LYS A 125 0.24 16.85 23.35
C LYS A 125 -0.62 15.65 22.98
N VAL A 126 -1.83 15.88 22.46
CA VAL A 126 -2.75 14.83 22.01
C VAL A 126 -2.17 14.13 20.79
N VAL A 127 -1.65 14.89 19.83
CA VAL A 127 -1.04 14.31 18.62
C VAL A 127 0.23 13.51 18.94
N ARG A 128 1.09 13.98 19.87
CA ARG A 128 2.24 13.20 20.36
C ARG A 128 1.78 11.91 21.01
N MET A 129 0.77 11.96 21.88
CA MET A 129 0.19 10.77 22.49
C MET A 129 -0.30 9.76 21.45
N LEU A 130 -1.05 10.20 20.42
CA LEU A 130 -1.53 9.33 19.35
C LEU A 130 -0.39 8.68 18.56
N ARG A 131 0.69 9.43 18.31
CA ARG A 131 1.92 8.93 17.67
C ARG A 131 2.61 7.91 18.56
N ASP A 132 2.82 8.24 19.83
CA ASP A 132 3.62 7.45 20.78
C ASP A 132 2.94 6.14 21.20
N ARG A 133 1.60 6.06 21.13
CA ARG A 133 0.87 4.78 21.21
C ARG A 133 1.19 3.80 20.08
N LYS A 134 1.90 4.24 19.04
CA LYS A 134 2.43 3.41 17.96
C LYS A 134 3.96 3.40 17.96
N ALA A 135 4.61 3.58 19.11
CA ALA A 135 6.07 3.58 19.21
C ALA A 135 6.72 2.32 18.61
N ASP A 136 6.13 1.14 18.85
CA ASP A 136 6.60 -0.14 18.30
C ASP A 136 6.38 -0.28 16.79
N LEU A 137 5.59 0.63 16.19
CA LEU A 137 5.30 0.69 14.76
C LEU A 137 5.59 2.10 14.21
N PRO A 138 6.86 2.49 14.06
CA PRO A 138 7.26 3.87 13.75
C PRO A 138 6.53 4.47 12.55
N GLU A 139 6.37 3.72 11.46
CA GLU A 139 5.67 4.19 10.25
C GLU A 139 4.17 4.40 10.47
N ALA A 140 3.52 3.59 11.32
CA ALA A 140 2.11 3.80 11.67
C ALA A 140 1.94 5.08 12.51
N GLY A 141 2.83 5.30 13.49
CA GLY A 141 2.87 6.54 14.27
C GLY A 141 3.10 7.77 13.38
N ASN A 142 4.07 7.70 12.47
CA ASN A 142 4.34 8.74 11.49
C ASN A 142 3.14 8.97 10.56
N GLY A 143 2.43 7.92 10.16
CA GLY A 143 1.19 7.98 9.38
C GLY A 143 0.11 8.81 10.06
N ARG A 144 -0.09 8.63 11.38
CA ARG A 144 -1.03 9.44 12.18
C ARG A 144 -0.67 10.93 12.12
N VAL A 145 0.59 11.28 12.38
CA VAL A 145 1.06 12.67 12.33
C VAL A 145 0.86 13.27 10.93
N LYS A 146 1.23 12.54 9.86
CA LYS A 146 1.05 12.99 8.47
C LYS A 146 -0.41 13.26 8.14
N ALA A 147 -1.31 12.36 8.53
CA ALA A 147 -2.74 12.49 8.27
C ALA A 147 -3.34 13.70 9.00
N ILE A 148 -3.08 13.81 10.31
CA ILE A 148 -3.57 14.93 11.14
C ILE A 148 -3.01 16.27 10.62
N ARG A 149 -1.71 16.32 10.31
CA ARG A 149 -1.08 17.53 9.77
C ARG A 149 -1.74 17.98 8.47
N GLN A 150 -2.15 17.04 7.61
CA GLN A 150 -2.83 17.39 6.37
C GLN A 150 -4.26 17.90 6.60
N VAL A 151 -5.02 17.31 7.53
CA VAL A 151 -6.37 17.80 7.90
C VAL A 151 -6.27 19.23 8.42
N PHE A 152 -5.39 19.49 9.38
CA PHE A 152 -5.23 20.83 9.95
C PHE A 152 -4.57 21.82 8.98
N LYS A 153 -3.77 21.37 8.01
CA LYS A 153 -3.28 22.24 6.95
C LYS A 153 -4.43 22.78 6.11
N TRP A 154 -5.35 21.90 5.72
CA TRP A 154 -6.56 22.28 4.99
C TRP A 154 -7.50 23.14 5.84
N ALA A 155 -7.70 22.79 7.11
CA ALA A 155 -8.58 23.51 8.03
C ALA A 155 -8.18 24.97 8.29
N MET A 156 -6.89 25.30 8.12
CA MET A 156 -6.35 26.66 8.28
C MET A 156 -6.38 27.48 6.98
N GLU A 157 -6.80 26.90 5.85
CA GLU A 157 -6.88 27.67 4.62
C GLU A 157 -7.88 28.83 4.80
N PRO A 158 -7.57 30.05 4.33
CA PRO A 158 -8.42 31.23 4.59
C PRO A 158 -9.89 31.07 4.14
N ALA A 159 -10.13 30.27 3.10
CA ALA A 159 -11.47 29.97 2.60
C ALA A 159 -12.25 28.94 3.46
N VAL A 160 -11.55 28.21 4.34
CA VAL A 160 -12.13 27.16 5.20
C VAL A 160 -12.26 27.66 6.64
N ASP A 161 -11.18 28.23 7.20
CA ASP A 161 -11.12 28.83 8.55
C ASP A 161 -11.77 28.00 9.67
N HIS A 162 -11.51 26.69 9.67
CA HIS A 162 -11.99 25.78 10.72
C HIS A 162 -11.01 25.60 11.88
N ALA A 163 -9.75 26.02 11.70
CA ALA A 163 -8.71 25.96 12.74
C ALA A 163 -7.73 27.12 12.61
N GLN A 164 -7.29 27.66 13.74
CA GLN A 164 -6.33 28.77 13.80
C GLN A 164 -4.86 28.33 13.77
N SER A 165 -4.58 27.07 14.11
CA SER A 165 -3.22 26.53 14.11
C SER A 165 -3.22 25.02 13.85
N ASN A 166 -2.06 24.49 13.46
CA ASN A 166 -1.88 23.07 13.19
C ASN A 166 -1.12 22.40 14.35
N PRO A 167 -1.81 21.63 15.22
CA PRO A 167 -1.21 21.01 16.40
C PRO A 167 -0.20 19.91 16.04
N ALA A 168 -0.19 19.44 14.79
CA ALA A 168 0.73 18.43 14.31
C ALA A 168 1.96 19.00 13.58
N ARG A 169 2.05 20.33 13.38
CA ARG A 169 3.10 20.97 12.56
C ARG A 169 4.51 20.61 13.02
N ASP A 170 4.78 20.84 14.30
CA ASP A 170 6.14 20.78 14.88
C ASP A 170 6.42 19.44 15.58
N ILE A 171 5.60 18.42 15.30
CA ILE A 171 5.79 17.07 15.84
C ILE A 171 6.74 16.31 14.93
N ALA A 172 7.92 15.99 15.47
CA ALA A 172 8.89 15.15 14.80
C ALA A 172 8.31 13.77 14.45
N TYR A 173 8.81 13.20 13.35
CA TYR A 173 8.55 11.80 13.04
C TYR A 173 9.49 10.90 13.84
N PHE A 174 9.05 9.68 14.14
CA PHE A 174 9.99 8.62 14.51
C PHE A 174 10.97 8.39 13.37
N LYS A 175 12.22 8.12 13.72
CA LYS A 175 13.22 7.67 12.75
C LYS A 175 12.76 6.33 12.19
N ALA A 176 12.79 6.18 10.87
CA ALA A 176 12.54 4.89 10.25
C ALA A 176 13.61 3.90 10.73
N THR A 177 13.17 2.74 11.20
CA THR A 177 14.04 1.63 11.56
C THR A 177 14.17 0.70 10.35
N GLY A 178 15.41 0.44 9.91
CA GLY A 178 15.75 -0.50 8.84
C GLY A 178 15.78 0.06 7.41
N ASP A 179 16.28 -0.78 6.48
CA ASP A 179 16.46 -0.44 5.05
C ASP A 179 15.17 -0.54 4.21
N GLY A 180 14.04 -0.76 4.88
CA GLY A 180 12.72 -0.98 4.28
C GLY A 180 12.54 -2.44 3.85
N PHE A 181 11.80 -2.67 2.76
CA PHE A 181 11.58 -4.02 2.25
C PHE A 181 12.88 -4.71 1.86
N HIS A 182 13.03 -5.98 2.27
CA HIS A 182 14.11 -6.87 1.85
C HIS A 182 14.25 -6.89 0.32
N SER A 183 15.48 -6.79 -0.16
CA SER A 183 15.81 -6.95 -1.58
C SER A 183 16.21 -8.39 -1.81
N TRP A 184 15.58 -9.05 -2.78
CA TRP A 184 15.88 -10.45 -3.05
C TRP A 184 17.34 -10.64 -3.44
N THR A 185 17.97 -11.71 -2.96
CA THR A 185 19.28 -12.17 -3.43
C THR A 185 19.14 -13.04 -4.69
N ILE A 186 20.26 -13.39 -5.31
CA ILE A 186 20.26 -14.27 -6.49
C ILE A 186 19.85 -15.68 -6.05
N GLU A 187 20.37 -16.12 -4.91
CA GLU A 187 20.12 -17.44 -4.32
C GLU A 187 18.64 -17.59 -3.94
N GLU A 188 18.01 -16.54 -3.42
CA GLU A 188 16.57 -16.54 -3.12
C GLU A 188 15.71 -16.60 -4.40
N VAL A 189 16.16 -15.96 -5.48
CA VAL A 189 15.50 -16.09 -6.79
C VAL A 189 15.63 -17.51 -7.30
N GLU A 190 16.82 -18.11 -7.23
CA GLU A 190 17.09 -19.48 -7.64
C GLU A 190 16.26 -20.49 -6.83
N GLN A 191 16.21 -20.34 -5.50
CA GLN A 191 15.39 -21.17 -4.61
C GLN A 191 13.89 -21.09 -4.96
N PHE A 192 13.39 -19.89 -5.30
CA PHE A 192 12.01 -19.75 -5.77
C PHE A 192 11.80 -20.41 -7.13
N GLU A 193 12.75 -20.28 -8.06
CA GLU A 193 12.69 -20.87 -9.40
C GLU A 193 12.76 -22.40 -9.36
N GLU A 194 13.53 -22.98 -8.44
CA GLU A 194 13.59 -24.43 -8.21
C GLU A 194 12.25 -24.96 -7.66
N ARG A 195 11.67 -24.26 -6.68
CA ARG A 195 10.37 -24.64 -6.12
C ARG A 195 9.22 -24.49 -7.12
N HIS A 196 9.29 -23.48 -7.98
CA HIS A 196 8.25 -23.09 -8.92
C HIS A 196 8.83 -23.03 -10.35
N PRO A 197 8.85 -24.16 -11.09
CA PRO A 197 9.45 -24.23 -12.41
C PRO A 197 8.67 -23.43 -13.48
N ILE A 198 9.28 -23.26 -14.65
CA ILE A 198 8.63 -22.70 -15.84
C ILE A 198 7.37 -23.52 -16.18
N GLY A 199 6.31 -22.81 -16.55
CA GLY A 199 4.98 -23.38 -16.72
C GLY A 199 4.07 -23.20 -15.50
N THR A 200 4.60 -22.73 -14.37
CA THR A 200 3.78 -22.37 -13.21
C THR A 200 3.40 -20.89 -13.20
N LYS A 201 2.22 -20.57 -12.63
CA LYS A 201 1.77 -19.19 -12.41
C LYS A 201 2.71 -18.41 -11.48
N ALA A 202 3.31 -19.09 -10.49
CA ALA A 202 4.28 -18.50 -9.57
C ALA A 202 5.55 -18.07 -10.31
N ARG A 203 6.07 -18.92 -11.20
CA ARG A 203 7.21 -18.58 -12.07
C ARG A 203 6.91 -17.42 -13.00
N LEU A 204 5.72 -17.41 -13.62
CA LEU A 204 5.24 -16.30 -14.45
C LEU A 204 5.23 -14.98 -13.67
N ALA A 205 4.67 -14.99 -12.45
CA ALA A 205 4.62 -13.81 -11.59
C ALA A 205 6.02 -13.29 -11.23
N LEU A 206 6.94 -14.18 -10.85
CA LEU A 206 8.34 -13.85 -10.59
C LEU A 206 8.98 -13.23 -11.84
N GLY A 207 8.82 -13.86 -13.00
CA GLY A 207 9.37 -13.39 -14.28
C GLY A 207 8.89 -11.99 -14.63
N LEU A 208 7.58 -11.75 -14.59
CA LEU A 208 7.01 -10.43 -14.87
C LEU A 208 7.57 -9.36 -13.92
N LEU A 209 7.66 -9.64 -12.61
CA LEU A 209 8.21 -8.69 -11.63
C LEU A 209 9.69 -8.41 -11.86
N LEU A 210 10.50 -9.44 -12.12
CA LEU A 210 11.97 -9.33 -12.19
C LEU A 210 12.45 -8.75 -13.52
N TYR A 211 11.81 -9.09 -14.64
CA TYR A 211 12.26 -8.63 -15.96
C TYR A 211 11.69 -7.27 -16.35
N THR A 212 10.49 -6.93 -15.89
CA THR A 212 9.91 -5.60 -16.16
C THR A 212 10.27 -4.58 -15.07
N LEU A 213 10.67 -5.04 -13.88
CA LEU A 213 10.88 -4.23 -12.69
C LEU A 213 9.66 -3.40 -12.27
N GLN A 214 8.44 -3.80 -12.66
CA GLN A 214 7.23 -3.02 -12.39
C GLN A 214 6.60 -3.36 -11.05
N ARG A 215 5.73 -2.46 -10.56
CA ARG A 215 5.08 -2.65 -9.27
C ARG A 215 3.99 -3.71 -9.42
N ARG A 216 3.65 -4.39 -8.32
CA ARG A 216 2.55 -5.35 -8.30
C ARG A 216 1.23 -4.80 -8.87
N SER A 217 0.95 -3.51 -8.64
CA SER A 217 -0.25 -2.84 -9.15
C SER A 217 -0.28 -2.70 -10.66
N ASP A 218 0.90 -2.72 -11.30
CA ASP A 218 1.07 -2.62 -12.74
C ASP A 218 1.11 -4.03 -13.36
N VAL A 219 1.88 -4.94 -12.76
CA VAL A 219 2.08 -6.32 -13.27
C VAL A 219 0.79 -7.12 -13.37
N VAL A 220 -0.14 -6.94 -12.42
CA VAL A 220 -1.46 -7.62 -12.47
C VAL A 220 -2.32 -7.17 -13.65
N LEU A 221 -2.00 -6.05 -14.30
CA LEU A 221 -2.71 -5.53 -15.46
C LEU A 221 -2.05 -5.92 -16.79
N PHE A 222 -0.81 -6.39 -16.76
CA PHE A 222 -0.11 -6.79 -17.98
C PHE A 222 -0.82 -7.94 -18.65
N GLY A 223 -0.80 -7.90 -19.98
CA GLY A 223 -1.61 -8.77 -20.81
C GLY A 223 -1.29 -8.59 -22.27
N LYS A 224 -1.87 -9.44 -23.12
CA LYS A 224 -1.56 -9.52 -24.56
C LYS A 224 -1.79 -8.18 -25.27
N GLN A 225 -2.81 -7.42 -24.86
CA GLN A 225 -3.15 -6.10 -25.39
C GLN A 225 -2.07 -5.03 -25.19
N HIS A 226 -1.17 -5.23 -24.23
CA HIS A 226 -0.07 -4.31 -23.95
C HIS A 226 1.18 -4.62 -24.78
N VAL A 227 1.21 -5.74 -25.50
CA VAL A 227 2.39 -6.21 -26.23
C VAL A 227 2.21 -5.95 -27.73
N ARG A 228 3.16 -5.24 -28.34
CA ARG A 228 3.26 -5.11 -29.80
C ARG A 228 4.72 -5.23 -30.21
N ASN A 229 5.00 -6.06 -31.23
CA ASN A 229 6.35 -6.26 -31.76
C ASN A 229 7.40 -6.55 -30.68
N GLY A 230 7.05 -7.38 -29.69
CA GLY A 230 7.94 -7.72 -28.58
C GLY A 230 8.17 -6.61 -27.55
N VAL A 231 7.42 -5.50 -27.62
CA VAL A 231 7.52 -4.37 -26.68
C VAL A 231 6.26 -4.29 -25.82
N LEU A 232 6.45 -4.21 -24.50
CA LEU A 232 5.39 -4.00 -23.52
C LEU A 232 5.17 -2.50 -23.29
N LYS A 233 4.01 -1.99 -23.68
CA LYS A 233 3.62 -0.57 -23.54
C LYS A 233 2.52 -0.38 -22.51
N PHE A 234 2.75 0.49 -21.53
CA PHE A 234 1.78 0.75 -20.45
C PHE A 234 2.04 2.09 -19.76
N THR A 235 1.05 2.54 -18.98
CA THR A 235 1.18 3.68 -18.05
C THR A 235 1.08 3.17 -16.63
N GLN A 236 2.07 3.51 -15.79
CA GLN A 236 2.09 3.11 -14.39
C GLN A 236 0.85 3.62 -13.65
N GLN A 237 0.24 2.77 -12.81
CA GLN A 237 -0.93 3.09 -12.00
C GLN A 237 -0.61 4.16 -10.95
N LYS A 238 0.52 3.99 -10.25
CA LYS A 238 0.96 4.96 -9.26
C LYS A 238 1.22 6.30 -9.95
N ASN A 239 0.62 7.36 -9.41
CA ASN A 239 0.68 8.73 -9.93
C ASN A 239 -0.04 8.98 -11.26
N LYS A 240 -0.75 8.01 -11.85
CA LYS A 240 -1.41 8.17 -13.17
C LYS A 240 -2.29 9.42 -13.28
N ARG A 241 -3.02 9.77 -12.20
CA ARG A 241 -3.92 10.93 -12.15
C ARG A 241 -3.21 12.29 -12.01
N ARG A 242 -1.96 12.31 -11.54
CA ARG A 242 -1.22 13.54 -11.23
C ARG A 242 -0.04 13.77 -12.17
N LYS A 243 0.75 12.73 -12.41
CA LYS A 243 1.94 12.75 -13.25
C LYS A 243 2.12 11.36 -13.85
N ALA A 244 1.41 11.12 -14.94
CA ALA A 244 1.44 9.85 -15.65
C ALA A 244 2.87 9.54 -16.12
N VAL A 245 3.27 8.28 -15.97
CA VAL A 245 4.55 7.76 -16.46
C VAL A 245 4.23 6.60 -17.39
N SER A 246 4.40 6.84 -18.69
CA SER A 246 4.26 5.82 -19.73
C SER A 246 5.62 5.24 -20.08
N LEU A 247 5.68 3.93 -20.23
CA LEU A 247 6.90 3.19 -20.52
C LEU A 247 6.66 2.23 -21.69
N GLU A 248 7.73 2.01 -22.44
CA GLU A 248 7.83 1.01 -23.49
C GLU A 248 9.07 0.17 -23.17
N ILE A 249 8.87 -1.09 -22.81
CA ILE A 249 9.94 -1.97 -22.33
C ILE A 249 10.01 -3.18 -23.28
N PRO A 250 11.14 -3.38 -23.99
CA PRO A 250 11.36 -4.61 -24.74
C PRO A 250 11.25 -5.84 -23.83
N ILE A 251 10.47 -6.84 -24.26
CA ILE A 251 10.31 -8.09 -23.53
C ILE A 251 11.61 -8.89 -23.68
N HIS A 252 12.27 -9.15 -22.57
CA HIS A 252 13.47 -9.99 -22.56
C HIS A 252 13.13 -11.40 -23.09
N PRO A 253 13.97 -12.05 -23.93
CA PRO A 253 13.65 -13.36 -24.52
C PRO A 253 13.29 -14.43 -23.50
N LYS A 254 14.00 -14.49 -22.36
CA LYS A 254 13.62 -15.38 -21.24
C LYS A 254 12.24 -15.09 -20.65
N LEU A 255 11.83 -13.82 -20.56
CA LEU A 255 10.48 -13.46 -20.12
C LEU A 255 9.44 -13.93 -21.13
N GLN A 256 9.70 -13.75 -22.44
CA GLN A 256 8.82 -14.22 -23.50
C GLN A 256 8.61 -15.74 -23.39
N HIS A 257 9.69 -16.51 -23.27
CA HIS A 257 9.60 -17.96 -23.08
C HIS A 257 8.81 -18.36 -21.82
N ILE A 258 8.96 -17.64 -20.71
CA ILE A 258 8.17 -17.88 -19.49
C ILE A 258 6.68 -17.59 -19.74
N ILE A 259 6.34 -16.50 -20.43
CA ILE A 259 4.96 -16.13 -20.77
C ILE A 259 4.35 -17.23 -21.64
N ASP A 260 5.05 -17.64 -22.70
CA ASP A 260 4.55 -18.62 -23.68
C ASP A 260 4.34 -20.02 -23.05
N SER A 261 5.18 -20.37 -22.08
CA SER A 261 5.11 -21.69 -21.42
C SER A 261 4.13 -21.74 -20.24
N SER A 262 3.61 -20.59 -19.77
CA SER A 262 2.81 -20.52 -18.53
C SER A 262 1.32 -20.32 -18.78
N PRO A 263 0.44 -20.82 -17.88
CA PRO A 263 -0.99 -20.58 -17.97
C PRO A 263 -1.29 -19.08 -17.76
N CYS A 264 -1.76 -18.43 -18.83
CA CYS A 264 -2.19 -17.04 -18.84
C CYS A 264 -3.71 -16.93 -18.95
N GLY A 265 -4.27 -15.79 -18.53
CA GLY A 265 -5.66 -15.46 -18.83
C GLY A 265 -5.84 -14.96 -20.27
N ASP A 266 -7.10 -14.70 -20.63
CA ASP A 266 -7.47 -14.23 -21.96
C ASP A 266 -6.94 -12.82 -22.24
N LEU A 267 -7.16 -11.91 -21.28
CA LEU A 267 -6.70 -10.52 -21.35
C LEU A 267 -5.38 -10.34 -20.59
N THR A 268 -5.38 -10.60 -19.27
CA THR A 268 -4.20 -10.42 -18.41
C THR A 268 -3.38 -11.69 -18.30
N PHE A 269 -2.05 -11.57 -18.24
CA PHE A 269 -1.16 -12.71 -18.06
C PHE A 269 -1.38 -13.40 -16.72
N LEU A 270 -1.66 -12.63 -15.66
CA LEU A 270 -1.91 -13.16 -14.33
C LEU A 270 -3.41 -13.13 -14.00
N VAL A 271 -3.93 -14.29 -13.63
CA VAL A 271 -5.34 -14.49 -13.23
C VAL A 271 -5.43 -15.35 -11.97
N THR A 272 -6.51 -15.19 -11.22
CA THR A 272 -6.83 -16.01 -10.05
C THR A 272 -7.11 -17.46 -10.45
N GLU A 273 -7.40 -18.32 -9.48
CA GLU A 273 -7.84 -19.71 -9.75
C GLU A 273 -9.19 -19.76 -10.48
N PHE A 274 -10.02 -18.71 -10.33
CA PHE A 274 -11.28 -18.54 -11.02
C PHE A 274 -11.16 -17.79 -12.36
N ASN A 275 -9.96 -17.73 -12.94
CA ASN A 275 -9.65 -17.04 -14.20
C ASN A 275 -9.99 -15.52 -14.23
N ASN A 276 -10.11 -14.88 -13.07
CA ASN A 276 -10.37 -13.44 -12.98
C ASN A 276 -9.06 -12.65 -12.84
N PRO A 277 -8.98 -11.40 -13.34
CA PRO A 277 -7.83 -10.54 -13.08
C PRO A 277 -7.57 -10.34 -11.59
N PHE A 278 -6.30 -10.33 -11.20
CA PHE A 278 -5.95 -10.05 -9.80
C PHE A 278 -6.18 -8.59 -9.43
N THR A 279 -6.64 -8.36 -8.19
CA THR A 279 -6.41 -7.07 -7.53
C THR A 279 -4.95 -6.98 -7.05
N ALA A 280 -4.39 -5.78 -6.96
CA ALA A 280 -3.01 -5.58 -6.52
C ALA A 280 -2.72 -6.17 -5.11
N ASN A 281 -3.68 -6.05 -4.19
CA ASN A 281 -3.55 -6.59 -2.83
C ASN A 281 -3.76 -8.11 -2.83
N GLY A 282 -4.75 -8.62 -3.58
CA GLY A 282 -4.99 -10.06 -3.72
C GLY A 282 -3.76 -10.78 -4.28
N PHE A 283 -3.16 -10.23 -5.34
CA PHE A 283 -1.90 -10.74 -5.88
C PHE A 283 -0.76 -10.68 -4.87
N GLY A 284 -0.63 -9.58 -4.11
CA GLY A 284 0.40 -9.46 -3.09
C GLY A 284 0.32 -10.56 -2.03
N ASN A 285 -0.89 -10.83 -1.53
CA ASN A 285 -1.14 -11.89 -0.56
C ASN A 285 -0.93 -13.28 -1.16
N TRP A 286 -1.36 -13.50 -2.41
CA TRP A 286 -1.14 -14.74 -3.14
C TRP A 286 0.36 -15.00 -3.36
N PHE A 287 1.13 -14.00 -3.79
CA PHE A 287 2.56 -14.12 -4.03
C PHE A 287 3.35 -14.38 -2.74
N ARG A 288 2.95 -13.76 -1.62
CA ARG A 288 3.50 -14.06 -0.28
C ARG A 288 3.40 -15.55 0.05
N LYS A 289 2.25 -16.19 -0.20
CA LYS A 289 2.08 -17.64 -0.01
C LYS A 289 3.03 -18.46 -0.89
N ARG A 290 3.22 -18.06 -2.15
CA ARG A 290 4.18 -18.72 -3.05
C ARG A 290 5.63 -18.59 -2.57
N CYS A 291 5.99 -17.45 -1.96
CA CYS A 291 7.28 -17.28 -1.30
C CYS A 291 7.40 -18.18 -0.05
N ASP A 292 6.34 -18.32 0.75
CA ASP A 292 6.33 -19.21 1.92
C ASP A 292 6.52 -20.68 1.52
N GLU A 293 5.86 -21.11 0.44
CA GLU A 293 6.03 -22.45 -0.14
C GLU A 293 7.44 -22.74 -0.65
N ALA A 294 8.19 -21.70 -1.00
CA ALA A 294 9.60 -21.77 -1.39
C ALA A 294 10.54 -21.64 -0.19
N GLY A 295 10.04 -21.54 1.04
CA GLY A 295 10.86 -21.35 2.24
C GLY A 295 11.46 -19.95 2.36
N LEU A 296 10.82 -18.93 1.77
CA LEU A 296 11.31 -17.54 1.73
C LEU A 296 10.38 -16.56 2.47
N PRO A 297 10.04 -16.76 3.76
CA PRO A 297 9.03 -15.99 4.52
C PRO A 297 9.30 -14.47 4.64
N HIS A 298 10.54 -14.04 4.40
CA HIS A 298 10.97 -12.64 4.40
C HIS A 298 10.89 -11.95 3.03
N CYS A 299 10.71 -12.71 1.94
CA CYS A 299 10.73 -12.19 0.56
C CYS A 299 9.34 -11.79 0.05
N SER A 300 9.20 -10.63 -0.59
CA SER A 300 7.90 -10.17 -1.14
C SER A 300 8.02 -9.64 -2.57
N ALA A 301 6.89 -9.51 -3.28
CA ALA A 301 6.86 -8.95 -4.63
C ALA A 301 7.52 -7.56 -4.74
N HIS A 302 7.46 -6.75 -3.67
CA HIS A 302 8.09 -5.43 -3.68
C HIS A 302 9.63 -5.49 -3.67
N GLY A 303 10.20 -6.55 -3.07
CA GLY A 303 11.64 -6.74 -3.00
C GLY A 303 12.29 -7.02 -4.36
N LEU A 304 11.56 -7.63 -5.30
CA LEU A 304 12.07 -7.98 -6.63
C LEU A 304 12.43 -6.76 -7.49
N ARG A 305 11.66 -5.68 -7.38
CA ARG A 305 11.96 -4.42 -8.09
C ARG A 305 13.28 -3.82 -7.61
N LYS A 306 13.59 -3.91 -6.31
CA LYS A 306 14.89 -3.51 -5.77
C LYS A 306 15.99 -4.43 -6.28
N ALA A 307 15.78 -5.75 -6.16
CA ALA A 307 16.74 -6.77 -6.58
C ALA A 307 17.16 -6.62 -8.05
N GLY A 308 16.20 -6.45 -8.96
CA GLY A 308 16.51 -6.28 -10.36
C GLY A 308 17.17 -4.94 -10.69
N SER A 309 16.85 -3.86 -9.96
CA SER A 309 17.57 -2.58 -10.09
C SER A 309 19.03 -2.72 -9.64
N SER A 310 19.27 -3.38 -8.50
CA SER A 310 20.61 -3.64 -7.99
C SER A 310 21.40 -4.55 -8.94
N ARG A 311 20.77 -5.60 -9.49
CA ARG A 311 21.39 -6.51 -10.48
C ARG A 311 21.78 -5.80 -11.77
N MET A 312 20.96 -4.86 -12.26
CA MET A 312 21.32 -4.02 -13.40
C MET A 312 22.55 -3.16 -13.07
N ALA A 313 22.59 -2.54 -11.88
CA ALA A 313 23.72 -1.72 -11.45
C ALA A 313 25.01 -2.53 -11.27
N ASP A 314 24.93 -3.74 -10.71
CA ASP A 314 26.08 -4.66 -10.58
C ASP A 314 26.64 -5.08 -11.94
N ARG A 315 25.79 -5.08 -12.97
CA ARG A 315 26.17 -5.33 -14.37
C ARG A 315 26.59 -4.06 -15.12
N GLY A 316 26.80 -2.95 -14.41
CA GLY A 316 27.28 -1.70 -14.98
C GLY A 316 26.22 -0.84 -15.66
N ALA A 317 24.92 -1.14 -15.50
CA ALA A 317 23.87 -0.28 -16.02
C ALA A 317 23.93 1.11 -15.36
N THR A 318 23.79 2.16 -16.16
CA THR A 318 23.73 3.53 -15.66
C THR A 318 22.43 3.77 -14.90
N GLU A 319 22.40 4.79 -14.03
CA GLU A 319 21.16 5.20 -13.37
C GLU A 319 20.03 5.44 -14.37
N HIS A 320 20.33 6.11 -15.50
CA HIS A 320 19.34 6.41 -16.53
C HIS A 320 18.78 5.15 -17.22
N GLN A 321 19.61 4.13 -17.45
CA GLN A 321 19.15 2.84 -17.97
C GLN A 321 18.24 2.11 -16.95
N ILE A 322 18.54 2.20 -15.67
CA ILE A 322 17.67 1.61 -14.62
C ILE A 322 16.38 2.43 -14.50
N MET A 323 16.45 3.75 -14.59
CA MET A 323 15.30 4.65 -14.55
C MET A 323 14.37 4.45 -15.75
N SER A 324 14.90 4.17 -16.95
CA SER A 324 14.07 3.93 -18.14
C SER A 324 13.24 2.66 -18.03
N VAL A 325 13.76 1.62 -17.38
CA VAL A 325 13.00 0.39 -17.12
C VAL A 325 12.06 0.59 -15.94
N THR A 326 12.54 1.13 -14.83
CA THR A 326 11.74 1.26 -13.59
C THR A 326 10.69 2.38 -13.66
N GLY A 327 10.86 3.40 -14.49
CA GLY A 327 10.01 4.60 -14.55
C GLY A 327 10.21 5.57 -13.38
N HIS A 328 11.37 5.56 -12.73
CA HIS A 328 11.70 6.60 -11.77
C HIS A 328 12.05 7.90 -12.51
N GLN A 329 11.49 9.02 -12.07
CA GLN A 329 11.76 10.33 -12.65
C GLN A 329 12.91 11.08 -11.96
N THR A 330 13.34 10.61 -10.79
CA THR A 330 14.48 11.17 -10.07
C THR A 330 15.41 10.06 -9.63
N SER A 331 16.71 10.32 -9.67
CA SER A 331 17.75 9.35 -9.30
C SER A 331 17.75 8.98 -7.82
N LYS A 332 17.16 9.82 -6.95
CA LYS A 332 17.24 9.65 -5.48
C LYS A 332 16.77 8.28 -5.01
N GLU A 333 15.67 7.77 -5.57
CA GLU A 333 15.15 6.45 -5.23
C GLU A 333 16.00 5.32 -5.82
N VAL A 334 16.48 5.45 -7.06
CA VAL A 334 17.34 4.44 -7.69
C VAL A 334 18.66 4.33 -6.93
N ASN A 335 19.28 5.47 -6.60
CA ASN A 335 20.52 5.53 -5.83
C ASN A 335 20.41 4.87 -4.47
N ARG A 336 19.26 4.94 -3.81
CA ARG A 336 19.04 4.23 -2.54
C ARG A 336 19.26 2.71 -2.69
N TYR A 337 18.90 2.13 -3.83
CA TYR A 337 19.00 0.68 -4.07
C TYR A 337 20.32 0.26 -4.75
N THR A 338 20.98 1.19 -5.45
CA THR A 338 22.13 0.86 -6.31
C THR A 338 23.46 1.42 -5.82
N LYS A 339 23.48 2.28 -4.79
CA LYS A 339 24.71 2.96 -4.33
C LYS A 339 25.86 1.99 -4.02
N ALA A 340 25.60 0.92 -3.28
CA ALA A 340 26.63 -0.06 -2.90
C ALA A 340 27.15 -0.84 -4.11
N ALA A 341 26.25 -1.34 -4.96
CA ALA A 341 26.58 -2.03 -6.22
C ALA A 341 27.44 -1.14 -7.12
N ARG A 342 27.00 0.10 -7.33
CA ARG A 342 27.66 1.08 -8.19
C ARG A 342 29.04 1.45 -7.67
N GLN A 343 29.21 1.66 -6.37
CA GLN A 343 30.52 1.97 -5.80
C GLN A 343 31.53 0.86 -6.11
N LYS A 344 31.15 -0.43 -5.99
CA LYS A 344 32.04 -1.56 -6.31
C LYS A 344 32.43 -1.58 -7.79
N VAL A 345 31.46 -1.41 -8.70
CA VAL A 345 31.71 -1.41 -10.14
C VAL A 345 32.59 -0.24 -10.55
N ILE A 346 32.25 0.98 -10.09
CA ILE A 346 33.04 2.18 -10.36
C ILE A 346 34.45 2.04 -9.79
N ALA A 347 34.61 1.51 -8.57
CA ALA A 347 35.92 1.30 -7.98
C ALA A 347 36.75 0.33 -8.82
N ARG A 348 36.18 -0.78 -9.32
CA ARG A 348 36.90 -1.71 -10.21
C ARG A 348 37.37 -1.03 -11.49
N THR A 349 36.56 -0.19 -12.11
CA THR A 349 36.96 0.54 -13.32
C THR A 349 37.93 1.68 -13.01
N ALA A 350 37.76 2.39 -11.90
CA ALA A 350 38.60 3.50 -11.50
C ALA A 350 40.00 3.04 -11.05
N VAL A 351 40.11 1.90 -10.36
CA VAL A 351 41.40 1.30 -10.01
C VAL A 351 42.20 0.92 -11.27
N LYS A 352 41.54 0.53 -12.37
CA LYS A 352 42.25 0.30 -13.65
C LYS A 352 42.86 1.57 -14.24
N LEU A 353 42.35 2.76 -13.89
CA LEU A 353 42.92 4.04 -14.30
C LEU A 353 44.13 4.46 -13.45
N LEU A 354 44.39 3.77 -12.34
CA LEU A 354 45.59 3.96 -11.52
C LEU A 354 46.76 3.07 -11.99
N ALA A 355 46.55 2.23 -13.00
CA ALA A 355 47.64 1.50 -13.60
C ALA A 355 48.51 2.51 -14.36
N ASP A 356 49.71 2.75 -13.85
CA ASP A 356 50.73 3.49 -14.59
C ASP A 356 50.94 2.79 -15.93
N GLU A 357 50.85 3.54 -17.03
CA GLU A 357 51.33 3.05 -18.32
C GLU A 357 52.83 2.80 -18.16
N GLU A 358 53.23 1.55 -17.85
CA GLU A 358 54.55 1.08 -18.22
C GLU A 358 54.59 1.10 -19.75
N SER A 359 55.06 2.23 -20.27
CA SER A 359 55.52 2.36 -21.64
C SER A 359 56.56 1.26 -21.88
N VAL A 360 56.15 0.19 -22.53
CA VAL A 360 57.09 -0.77 -23.13
C VAL A 360 57.66 -0.07 -24.35
N ASP A 361 58.81 0.59 -24.17
CA ASP A 361 59.62 1.04 -25.29
C ASP A 361 60.32 -0.19 -25.91
N GLU A 362 60.31 -0.28 -27.25
CA GLU A 362 60.74 -1.45 -28.04
C GLU A 362 62.25 -1.79 -27.97
N SER A 363 62.98 -1.21 -27.02
CA SER A 363 64.45 -1.33 -26.93
C SER A 363 64.98 -2.01 -25.67
N GLY A 364 64.12 -2.56 -24.80
CA GLY A 364 64.53 -3.57 -23.82
C GLY A 364 65.66 -3.17 -22.86
N THR A 365 65.73 -1.91 -22.41
CA THR A 365 66.70 -1.51 -21.39
C THR A 365 66.04 -0.77 -20.22
N LYS A 366 66.04 -1.39 -19.04
CA LYS A 366 65.57 -0.80 -17.77
C LYS A 366 66.51 0.32 -17.31
N VAL A 367 65.98 1.51 -17.10
CA VAL A 367 66.67 2.56 -16.33
C VAL A 367 66.01 2.68 -14.95
N SER A 368 66.75 2.29 -13.92
CA SER A 368 66.41 2.58 -12.52
C SER A 368 66.67 4.07 -12.25
N ARG A 369 65.73 4.77 -11.61
CA ARG A 369 66.00 6.09 -11.02
C ARG A 369 65.75 6.04 -9.52
N LYS A 370 66.77 6.55 -8.81
CA LYS A 370 66.85 6.79 -7.37
C LYS A 370 65.72 7.67 -6.86
#